data_AF-A0A6L7S1R7-F1
#
_entry.id   AF-A0A6L7S1R7-F1
#
_cell.length_a   1.000
_cell.length_b   1.000
_cell.length_c   1.000
_cell.angle_alpha   90.00
_cell.angle_beta   90.00
_cell.angle_gamma   90.00
#
_symmetry.space_group_name_H-M   'P 1'
#
loop_
_entity.id
_entity.type
_entity.pdbx_description
1 polymer ?
#
loop_
_entity_poly.entity_id
_entity_poly.type
_entity_poly.pdbx_seq_one_letter_code
_entity_poly.pdbx_strand_id
1 'polypeptide(L)'
;MDIETLKELHPDHFERAAAIRVLAMDAVQAANSGHPGMPMGMADVATVLFERHLKFDAADPDWPDRDRFILSAGHGSMLLYALLHLTGYADMTLDQIKRFRQLGSNTAGHPEYGHAKGIETTTGPLGQGLSNAVGFAIAEEALRSRFGKKVVNHFTYVIAGDGCLMEGLSQEAIGLAGMQRLSRLIVLWDDNDISIDGNIALSDMTDQKRRFQASGWEVLECDGHDPEDIDRALNKARKSKRPTMIACKTVIGFGAPSKQGTASAHGSPLGQDEIDATRAAYGWHHAPFDVPGSILDAWRIIGRRGGEARKAWLGRFATLSASRQTDFNRIMSGGAHKRLIPVVRALKKNLSKEQPKVATRKASEMALEAINPVVAETIGGSADLTGSNNTKTPDLGIFDSTNRKGRYIHYGIREHGMAAAMVGMALHGGVKPYGGTFLCFTDYARGAIRLSALMGLPVT
;
A
#
# COMPACT_ATOMS: atom_id res chain seq x y z
N MET A 1 -6.18 8.47 -24.15
CA MET A 1 -6.49 7.70 -25.37
C MET A 1 -7.97 7.31 -25.31
N ASP A 2 -8.72 7.44 -26.40
CA ASP A 2 -10.12 6.99 -26.42
C ASP A 2 -10.24 5.47 -26.64
N ILE A 3 -11.43 4.93 -26.42
CA ILE A 3 -11.71 3.48 -26.46
C ILE A 3 -11.45 2.88 -27.85
N GLU A 4 -11.86 3.55 -28.92
CA GLU A 4 -11.72 3.01 -30.27
C GLU A 4 -10.25 2.94 -30.69
N THR A 5 -9.49 4.00 -30.40
CA THR A 5 -8.04 4.02 -30.59
C THR A 5 -7.35 2.94 -29.76
N LEU A 6 -7.76 2.76 -28.50
CA LEU A 6 -7.18 1.75 -27.61
C LEU A 6 -7.47 0.32 -28.09
N LYS A 7 -8.68 0.05 -28.60
CA LYS A 7 -9.07 -1.23 -29.20
C LYS A 7 -8.30 -1.51 -30.48
N GLU A 8 -8.08 -0.50 -31.33
CA GLU A 8 -7.35 -0.65 -32.58
C GLU A 8 -5.85 -0.91 -32.36
N LEU A 9 -5.20 -0.11 -31.51
CA LEU A 9 -3.76 -0.17 -31.32
C LEU A 9 -3.33 -1.27 -30.32
N HIS A 10 -4.15 -1.55 -29.31
CA HIS A 10 -3.80 -2.46 -28.22
C HIS A 10 -4.96 -3.41 -27.81
N PRO A 11 -5.50 -4.22 -28.74
CA PRO A 11 -6.68 -5.06 -28.49
C PRO A 11 -6.52 -5.99 -27.28
N ASP A 12 -5.38 -6.69 -27.19
CA ASP A 12 -5.09 -7.61 -26.08
C ASP A 12 -5.05 -6.91 -24.71
N HIS A 13 -4.52 -5.68 -24.66
CA HIS A 13 -4.49 -4.88 -23.44
C HIS A 13 -5.90 -4.42 -23.07
N PHE A 14 -6.64 -3.93 -24.07
CA PHE A 14 -8.01 -3.48 -23.89
C PHE A 14 -8.89 -4.58 -23.31
N GLU A 15 -8.85 -5.79 -23.88
CA GLU A 15 -9.61 -6.95 -23.38
C GLU A 15 -9.29 -7.28 -21.92
N ARG A 16 -8.00 -7.28 -21.55
CA ARG A 16 -7.56 -7.53 -20.16
C ARG A 16 -8.07 -6.45 -19.21
N ALA A 17 -7.94 -5.17 -19.57
CA ALA A 17 -8.44 -4.07 -18.77
C ALA A 17 -9.97 -4.07 -18.69
N ALA A 18 -10.67 -4.37 -19.79
CA ALA A 18 -12.12 -4.47 -19.83
C ALA A 18 -12.66 -5.54 -18.87
N ALA A 19 -11.97 -6.68 -18.69
CA ALA A 19 -12.35 -7.67 -17.69
C ALA A 19 -12.37 -7.11 -16.26
N ILE A 20 -11.44 -6.21 -15.90
CA ILE A 20 -11.48 -5.50 -14.61
C ILE A 20 -12.71 -4.61 -14.54
N ARG A 21 -12.95 -3.79 -15.58
CA ARG A 21 -14.08 -2.84 -15.63
C ARG A 21 -15.42 -3.56 -15.49
N VAL A 22 -15.59 -4.65 -16.22
CA VAL A 22 -16.82 -5.44 -16.26
C VAL A 22 -17.07 -6.13 -14.92
N LEU A 23 -16.05 -6.79 -14.34
CA LEU A 23 -16.20 -7.39 -13.01
C LEU A 23 -16.54 -6.34 -11.94
N ALA A 24 -15.94 -5.15 -12.02
CA ALA A 24 -16.21 -4.07 -11.08
C ALA A 24 -17.65 -3.56 -11.18
N MET A 25 -18.14 -3.24 -12.38
CA MET A 25 -19.52 -2.77 -12.54
C MET A 25 -20.55 -3.84 -12.21
N ASP A 26 -20.30 -5.11 -12.56
CA ASP A 26 -21.20 -6.23 -12.26
C ASP A 26 -21.31 -6.49 -10.76
N ALA A 27 -20.18 -6.53 -10.05
CA ALA A 27 -20.19 -6.76 -8.61
C ALA A 27 -20.87 -5.62 -7.84
N VAL A 28 -20.61 -4.37 -8.24
CA VAL A 28 -21.28 -3.20 -7.67
C VAL A 28 -22.78 -3.24 -7.95
N GLN A 29 -23.19 -3.62 -9.17
CA GLN A 29 -24.59 -3.73 -9.54
C GLN A 29 -25.31 -4.85 -8.77
N ALA A 30 -24.69 -6.02 -8.64
CA ALA A 30 -25.25 -7.14 -7.88
C ALA A 30 -25.39 -6.83 -6.38
N ALA A 31 -24.45 -6.09 -5.81
CA ALA A 31 -24.52 -5.62 -4.43
C ALA A 31 -25.49 -4.43 -4.24
N ASN A 32 -25.94 -3.81 -5.33
CA ASN A 32 -26.63 -2.51 -5.36
C ASN A 32 -25.92 -1.45 -4.49
N SER A 33 -24.59 -1.51 -4.44
CA SER A 33 -23.75 -0.72 -3.55
C SER A 33 -22.28 -0.79 -3.99
N GLY A 34 -21.60 0.36 -4.02
CA GLY A 34 -20.16 0.43 -4.29
C GLY A 34 -19.77 1.49 -5.30
N HIS A 35 -18.51 1.43 -5.73
CA HIS A 35 -17.85 2.49 -6.50
C HIS A 35 -17.30 1.91 -7.81
N PRO A 36 -18.03 2.03 -8.94
CA PRO A 36 -17.59 1.47 -10.22
C PRO A 36 -16.60 2.40 -10.94
N GLY A 37 -16.71 3.72 -10.76
CA GLY A 37 -16.01 4.71 -11.56
C GLY A 37 -14.48 4.64 -11.47
N MET A 38 -13.93 4.63 -10.26
CA MET A 38 -12.48 4.56 -10.05
C MET A 38 -11.88 3.25 -10.59
N PRO A 39 -12.43 2.05 -10.29
CA PRO A 39 -11.98 0.81 -10.93
C PRO A 39 -12.00 0.84 -12.46
N MET A 40 -13.00 1.48 -13.06
CA MET A 40 -13.11 1.58 -14.52
C MET A 40 -12.05 2.51 -15.12
N GLY A 41 -11.80 3.67 -14.48
CA GLY A 41 -10.78 4.63 -14.93
C GLY A 41 -9.36 4.11 -14.78
N MET A 42 -9.05 3.44 -13.66
CA MET A 42 -7.69 2.95 -13.37
C MET A 42 -7.37 1.55 -13.91
N ALA A 43 -8.27 0.93 -14.66
CA ALA A 43 -8.08 -0.43 -15.18
C ALA A 43 -6.84 -0.56 -16.07
N ASP A 44 -6.57 0.39 -16.99
CA ASP A 44 -5.40 0.32 -17.88
C ASP A 44 -4.09 0.45 -17.09
N VAL A 45 -4.02 1.43 -16.19
CA VAL A 45 -2.87 1.64 -15.30
C VAL A 45 -2.57 0.40 -14.46
N ALA A 46 -3.60 -0.18 -13.85
CA ALA A 46 -3.47 -1.39 -13.06
C ALA A 46 -3.05 -2.60 -13.92
N THR A 47 -3.60 -2.74 -15.13
CA THR A 47 -3.19 -3.77 -16.08
C THR A 47 -1.72 -3.67 -16.42
N VAL A 48 -1.22 -2.49 -16.82
CA VAL A 48 0.23 -2.32 -17.11
C VAL A 48 1.09 -2.62 -15.89
N LEU A 49 0.69 -2.12 -14.71
CA LEU A 49 1.42 -2.37 -13.46
C LEU A 49 1.56 -3.87 -13.19
N PHE A 50 0.45 -4.61 -13.15
CA PHE A 50 0.46 -6.04 -12.83
C PHE A 50 1.10 -6.87 -13.94
N GLU A 51 0.81 -6.53 -15.20
CA GLU A 51 1.33 -7.23 -16.37
C GLU A 51 2.84 -7.07 -16.51
N ARG A 52 3.45 -5.92 -16.15
CA ARG A 52 4.84 -5.62 -16.53
C ARG A 52 5.77 -5.25 -15.38
N HIS A 53 5.27 -4.64 -14.31
CA HIS A 53 6.13 -3.98 -13.31
C HIS A 53 6.07 -4.57 -11.91
N LEU A 54 4.94 -5.15 -11.52
CA LEU A 54 4.74 -5.73 -10.20
C LEU A 54 5.39 -7.12 -10.12
N LYS A 55 6.33 -7.28 -9.19
CA LYS A 55 6.97 -8.56 -8.88
C LYS A 55 6.19 -9.30 -7.79
N PHE A 56 5.31 -10.21 -8.17
CA PHE A 56 4.48 -11.01 -7.26
C PHE A 56 4.26 -12.42 -7.80
N ASP A 57 3.95 -13.38 -6.93
CA ASP A 57 3.54 -14.75 -7.29
C ASP A 57 2.19 -15.04 -6.63
N ALA A 58 1.12 -15.17 -7.43
CA ALA A 58 -0.21 -15.43 -6.91
C ALA A 58 -0.32 -16.79 -6.18
N ALA A 59 0.57 -17.75 -6.49
CA ALA A 59 0.63 -19.04 -5.80
C ALA A 59 1.36 -18.98 -4.44
N ASP A 60 2.10 -17.89 -4.16
CA ASP A 60 2.76 -17.66 -2.87
C ASP A 60 2.72 -16.15 -2.52
N PRO A 61 1.53 -15.67 -2.12
CA PRO A 61 1.29 -14.25 -1.89
C PRO A 61 2.00 -13.74 -0.62
N ASP A 62 2.52 -14.62 0.22
CA ASP A 62 3.25 -14.27 1.44
C ASP A 62 4.77 -14.17 1.19
N TRP A 63 5.25 -14.40 -0.03
CA TRP A 63 6.67 -14.28 -0.40
C TRP A 63 7.25 -12.94 0.12
N PRO A 64 8.25 -12.96 1.04
CA PRO A 64 8.69 -11.74 1.71
C PRO A 64 9.18 -10.63 0.77
N ASP A 65 9.84 -11.00 -0.33
CA ASP A 65 10.42 -10.06 -1.28
C ASP A 65 9.52 -9.76 -2.49
N ARG A 66 8.21 -10.06 -2.47
CA ARG A 66 7.29 -9.53 -3.48
C ARG A 66 7.20 -8.00 -3.40
N ASP A 67 6.90 -7.34 -4.51
CA ASP A 67 6.46 -5.95 -4.49
C ASP A 67 5.12 -5.84 -3.77
N ARG A 68 4.89 -4.69 -3.14
CA ARG A 68 3.69 -4.41 -2.35
C ARG A 68 2.78 -3.51 -3.17
N PHE A 69 1.48 -3.82 -3.22
CA PHE A 69 0.47 -2.99 -3.88
C PHE A 69 -0.57 -2.55 -2.84
N ILE A 70 -0.75 -1.24 -2.72
CA ILE A 70 -1.69 -0.63 -1.76
C ILE A 70 -2.69 0.24 -2.53
N LEU A 71 -3.97 -0.03 -2.35
CA LEU A 71 -5.04 0.82 -2.86
C LEU A 71 -5.43 1.85 -1.79
N SER A 72 -4.81 3.04 -1.80
CA SER A 72 -5.13 4.09 -0.84
C SER A 72 -6.53 4.67 -1.04
N ALA A 73 -6.98 4.76 -2.29
CA ALA A 73 -8.36 5.05 -2.66
C ALA A 73 -9.24 3.81 -2.45
N GLY A 74 -9.35 3.36 -1.19
CA GLY A 74 -9.95 2.06 -0.84
C GLY A 74 -11.42 1.89 -1.23
N HIS A 75 -12.14 2.97 -1.56
CA HIS A 75 -13.51 2.89 -2.03
C HIS A 75 -13.61 2.14 -3.37
N GLY A 76 -12.56 2.21 -4.21
CA GLY A 76 -12.39 1.44 -5.46
C GLY A 76 -11.99 -0.02 -5.24
N SER A 77 -12.41 -0.63 -4.13
CA SER A 77 -12.02 -1.98 -3.69
C SER A 77 -12.19 -3.06 -4.77
N MET A 78 -13.19 -2.93 -5.63
CA MET A 78 -13.41 -3.84 -6.76
C MET A 78 -12.25 -3.89 -7.76
N LEU A 79 -11.45 -2.83 -7.91
CA LEU A 79 -10.21 -2.88 -8.69
C LEU A 79 -9.27 -3.94 -8.13
N LEU A 80 -9.00 -3.87 -6.82
CA LEU A 80 -8.11 -4.81 -6.12
C LEU A 80 -8.69 -6.22 -6.17
N TYR A 81 -9.98 -6.40 -5.89
CA TYR A 81 -10.60 -7.72 -5.89
C TYR A 81 -10.61 -8.37 -7.27
N ALA A 82 -10.91 -7.60 -8.33
CA ALA A 82 -10.83 -8.08 -9.70
C ALA A 82 -9.39 -8.51 -10.04
N LEU A 83 -8.36 -7.72 -9.70
CA LEU A 83 -6.96 -8.07 -9.94
C LEU A 83 -6.55 -9.36 -9.21
N LEU A 84 -6.90 -9.50 -7.92
CA LEU A 84 -6.63 -10.70 -7.15
C LEU A 84 -7.35 -11.93 -7.74
N HIS A 85 -8.62 -11.76 -8.12
CA HIS A 85 -9.39 -12.80 -8.78
C HIS A 85 -8.79 -13.21 -10.12
N LEU A 86 -8.43 -12.26 -10.99
CA LEU A 86 -7.93 -12.48 -12.35
C LEU A 86 -6.49 -12.99 -12.38
N THR A 87 -5.66 -12.64 -11.39
CA THR A 87 -4.28 -13.16 -11.29
C THR A 87 -4.20 -14.53 -10.61
N GLY A 88 -5.22 -14.93 -9.85
CA GLY A 88 -5.39 -16.32 -9.40
C GLY A 88 -5.05 -16.56 -7.94
N TYR A 89 -5.29 -15.55 -7.10
CA TYR A 89 -5.25 -15.73 -5.66
C TYR A 89 -6.32 -16.74 -5.23
N ALA A 90 -5.89 -17.79 -4.53
CA ALA A 90 -6.74 -18.94 -4.23
C ALA A 90 -7.97 -18.60 -3.37
N ASP A 91 -7.87 -17.57 -2.54
CA ASP A 91 -8.91 -17.08 -1.64
C ASP A 91 -9.76 -15.93 -2.23
N MET A 92 -9.50 -15.54 -3.48
CA MET A 92 -10.30 -14.56 -4.23
C MET A 92 -11.00 -15.23 -5.43
N THR A 93 -11.95 -16.11 -5.13
CA THR A 93 -12.73 -16.82 -6.16
C THR A 93 -13.78 -15.90 -6.82
N LEU A 94 -14.34 -16.34 -7.94
CA LEU A 94 -15.44 -15.62 -8.58
C LEU A 94 -16.67 -15.50 -7.66
N ASP A 95 -16.90 -16.50 -6.80
CA ASP A 95 -17.98 -16.47 -5.81
C ASP A 95 -17.77 -15.38 -4.76
N GLN A 96 -16.52 -15.08 -4.39
CA GLN A 96 -16.22 -13.93 -3.54
C GLN A 96 -16.53 -12.62 -4.27
N ILE A 97 -16.22 -12.51 -5.56
CA ILE A 97 -16.57 -11.33 -6.36
C ILE A 97 -18.09 -11.12 -6.43
N LYS A 98 -18.86 -12.18 -6.68
CA LYS A 98 -20.34 -12.16 -6.67
C LYS A 98 -20.93 -11.79 -5.31
N ARG A 99 -20.18 -11.99 -4.23
CA ARG A 99 -20.57 -11.68 -2.84
C ARG A 99 -20.00 -10.35 -2.34
N PHE A 100 -19.57 -9.45 -3.24
CA PHE A 100 -19.12 -8.12 -2.86
C PHE A 100 -20.11 -7.42 -1.92
N ARG A 101 -19.57 -6.86 -0.82
CA ARG A 101 -20.32 -6.18 0.26
C ARG A 101 -21.35 -7.03 1.00
N GLN A 102 -21.33 -8.36 0.83
CA GLN A 102 -22.22 -9.25 1.56
C GLN A 102 -21.60 -9.70 2.89
N LEU A 103 -22.44 -9.95 3.90
CA LEU A 103 -21.99 -10.41 5.21
C LEU A 103 -21.16 -11.71 5.10
N GLY A 104 -20.01 -11.73 5.77
CA GLY A 104 -19.09 -12.87 5.77
C GLY A 104 -18.34 -13.12 4.47
N SER A 105 -18.40 -12.20 3.50
CA SER A 105 -17.53 -12.24 2.32
C SER A 105 -16.13 -11.70 2.62
N ASN A 106 -15.14 -12.14 1.85
CA ASN A 106 -13.79 -11.56 1.88
C ASN A 106 -13.73 -10.22 1.13
N THR A 107 -14.73 -9.94 0.30
CA THR A 107 -14.86 -8.77 -0.58
C THR A 107 -15.68 -7.67 0.10
N ALA A 108 -15.15 -7.16 1.22
CA ALA A 108 -15.75 -6.06 1.97
C ALA A 108 -15.83 -4.76 1.14
N GLY A 109 -16.66 -3.80 1.57
CA GLY A 109 -16.87 -2.55 0.82
C GLY A 109 -15.61 -1.71 0.61
N HIS A 110 -14.64 -1.86 1.50
CA HIS A 110 -13.26 -1.37 1.40
C HIS A 110 -12.30 -2.54 1.69
N PRO A 111 -11.05 -2.53 1.21
CA PRO A 111 -10.09 -3.61 1.46
C PRO A 111 -9.80 -3.71 2.95
N GLU A 112 -9.87 -4.92 3.48
CA GLU A 112 -9.59 -5.22 4.89
C GLU A 112 -8.44 -6.23 5.00
N TYR A 113 -7.37 -5.83 5.68
CA TYR A 113 -6.22 -6.69 5.95
C TYR A 113 -6.67 -7.95 6.70
N GLY A 114 -6.18 -9.11 6.23
CA GLY A 114 -6.50 -10.42 6.82
C GLY A 114 -7.75 -11.09 6.26
N HIS A 115 -8.59 -10.40 5.47
CA HIS A 115 -9.76 -11.02 4.83
C HIS A 115 -9.40 -11.83 3.58
N ALA A 116 -8.40 -11.39 2.82
CA ALA A 116 -7.83 -12.15 1.71
C ALA A 116 -6.34 -11.82 1.56
N LYS A 117 -5.58 -12.78 1.01
CA LYS A 117 -4.19 -12.60 0.60
C LYS A 117 -4.09 -11.57 -0.52
N GLY A 118 -3.00 -10.80 -0.53
CA GLY A 118 -2.81 -9.69 -1.46
C GLY A 118 -3.46 -8.37 -1.02
N ILE A 119 -4.25 -8.36 0.06
CA ILE A 119 -4.67 -7.12 0.73
C ILE A 119 -3.61 -6.73 1.77
N GLU A 120 -2.73 -5.80 1.40
CA GLU A 120 -1.58 -5.40 2.22
C GLU A 120 -1.95 -4.58 3.46
N THR A 121 -3.04 -3.81 3.42
CA THR A 121 -3.49 -2.95 4.52
C THR A 121 -5.00 -2.67 4.43
N THR A 122 -5.64 -2.41 5.57
CA THR A 122 -7.01 -1.90 5.60
C THR A 122 -7.04 -0.44 5.17
N THR A 123 -7.78 -0.14 4.11
CA THR A 123 -7.97 1.24 3.60
C THR A 123 -9.46 1.60 3.58
N GLY A 124 -9.77 2.82 3.17
CA GLY A 124 -11.13 3.38 3.23
C GLY A 124 -11.09 4.81 3.75
N PRO A 125 -10.62 5.03 4.99
CA PRO A 125 -10.25 6.37 5.44
C PRO A 125 -9.10 6.89 4.55
N LEU A 126 -9.36 7.97 3.82
CA LEU A 126 -8.50 8.47 2.76
C LEU A 126 -7.13 8.92 3.31
N GLY A 127 -6.08 8.83 2.48
CA GLY A 127 -4.69 9.17 2.85
C GLY A 127 -3.96 8.13 3.71
N GLN A 128 -4.67 7.19 4.37
CA GLN A 128 -4.04 6.18 5.23
C GLN A 128 -3.19 5.18 4.44
N GLY A 129 -3.68 4.68 3.29
CA GLY A 129 -2.93 3.73 2.48
C GLY A 129 -1.61 4.30 1.96
N LEU A 130 -1.62 5.54 1.46
CA LEU A 130 -0.42 6.28 1.07
C LEU A 130 0.57 6.39 2.25
N SER A 131 0.07 6.70 3.43
CA SER A 131 0.89 6.86 4.63
C SER A 131 1.44 5.53 5.16
N ASN A 132 0.67 4.44 5.07
CA ASN A 132 1.16 3.09 5.35
C ASN A 132 2.27 2.72 4.38
N ALA A 133 2.14 3.06 3.09
CA ALA A 133 3.14 2.74 2.08
C ALA A 133 4.52 3.38 2.37
N VAL A 134 4.56 4.55 3.01
CA VAL A 134 5.81 5.13 3.54
C VAL A 134 6.45 4.18 4.56
N GLY A 135 5.64 3.60 5.45
CA GLY A 135 6.07 2.57 6.39
C GLY A 135 6.59 1.29 5.74
N PHE A 136 5.90 0.78 4.72
CA PHE A 136 6.37 -0.37 3.94
C PHE A 136 7.74 -0.09 3.29
N ALA A 137 7.91 1.07 2.68
CA ALA A 137 9.19 1.46 2.08
C ALA A 137 10.31 1.65 3.12
N ILE A 138 10.01 2.19 4.31
CA ILE A 138 10.98 2.27 5.41
C ILE A 138 11.41 0.86 5.86
N ALA A 139 10.45 -0.06 6.03
CA ALA A 139 10.72 -1.45 6.43
C ALA A 139 11.57 -2.17 5.38
N GLU A 140 11.29 -2.00 4.08
CA GLU A 140 12.11 -2.54 3.00
C GLU A 140 13.56 -2.06 3.11
N GLU A 141 13.79 -0.75 3.30
CA GLU A 141 15.14 -0.21 3.33
C GLU A 141 15.92 -0.61 4.60
N ALA A 142 15.24 -0.69 5.74
CA ALA A 142 15.82 -1.19 6.99
C ALA A 142 16.21 -2.67 6.89
N LEU A 143 15.34 -3.51 6.33
CA LEU A 143 15.62 -4.93 6.15
C LEU A 143 16.66 -5.16 5.05
N ARG A 144 16.65 -4.37 3.97
CA ARG A 144 17.68 -4.39 2.93
C ARG A 144 19.05 -4.03 3.47
N SER A 145 19.15 -3.07 4.39
CA SER A 145 20.42 -2.70 5.02
C SER A 145 20.98 -3.82 5.92
N ARG A 146 20.09 -4.59 6.57
CA ARG A 146 20.44 -5.71 7.47
C ARG A 146 20.72 -7.02 6.73
N PHE A 147 19.88 -7.39 5.77
CA PHE A 147 19.92 -8.68 5.07
C PHE A 147 20.59 -8.63 3.69
N GLY A 148 20.67 -7.45 3.10
CA GLY A 148 21.29 -7.19 1.81
C GLY A 148 20.30 -7.21 0.64
N LYS A 149 20.63 -6.46 -0.42
CA LYS A 149 19.81 -6.29 -1.64
C LYS A 149 19.48 -7.61 -2.37
N LYS A 150 20.24 -8.68 -2.16
CA LYS A 150 19.94 -9.99 -2.77
C LYS A 150 18.68 -10.64 -2.18
N VAL A 151 18.32 -10.26 -0.95
CA VAL A 151 17.25 -10.87 -0.15
C VAL A 151 16.07 -9.91 0.01
N VAL A 152 16.31 -8.62 0.13
CA VAL A 152 15.26 -7.59 0.23
C VAL A 152 15.52 -6.51 -0.80
N ASN A 153 14.65 -6.43 -1.82
CA ASN A 153 14.75 -5.58 -2.98
C ASN A 153 13.41 -5.56 -3.74
N HIS A 154 12.42 -4.88 -3.18
CA HIS A 154 11.08 -4.80 -3.76
C HIS A 154 10.51 -3.38 -3.66
N PHE A 155 9.59 -3.05 -4.56
CA PHE A 155 8.92 -1.76 -4.61
C PHE A 155 7.62 -1.78 -3.79
N THR A 156 7.16 -0.60 -3.41
CA THR A 156 5.82 -0.35 -2.89
C THR A 156 5.11 0.57 -3.88
N TYR A 157 4.03 0.07 -4.47
CA TYR A 157 3.16 0.81 -5.38
C TYR A 157 1.87 1.18 -4.65
N VAL A 158 1.44 2.42 -4.84
CA VAL A 158 0.21 2.94 -4.25
C VAL A 158 -0.66 3.53 -5.35
N ILE A 159 -1.94 3.17 -5.39
CA ILE A 159 -2.93 3.97 -6.11
C ILE A 159 -3.63 4.90 -5.13
N ALA A 160 -3.57 6.20 -5.39
CA ALA A 160 -4.24 7.25 -4.62
C ALA A 160 -5.11 8.10 -5.56
N GLY A 161 -6.19 8.67 -5.05
CA GLY A 161 -7.02 9.65 -5.78
C GLY A 161 -7.01 11.00 -5.07
N ASP A 162 -7.76 11.96 -5.59
CA ASP A 162 -7.80 13.34 -5.11
C ASP A 162 -8.14 13.44 -3.62
N GLY A 163 -9.14 12.68 -3.16
CA GLY A 163 -9.52 12.65 -1.76
C GLY A 163 -8.39 12.16 -0.83
N CYS A 164 -7.48 11.29 -1.31
CA CYS A 164 -6.29 10.95 -0.53
C CYS A 164 -5.30 12.11 -0.46
N LEU A 165 -5.20 12.94 -1.50
CA LEU A 165 -4.24 14.04 -1.59
C LEU A 165 -4.73 15.33 -0.92
N MET A 166 -6.04 15.50 -0.76
CA MET A 166 -6.64 16.59 0.03
C MET A 166 -6.46 16.40 1.54
N GLU A 167 -6.37 15.15 2.02
CA GLU A 167 -6.17 14.85 3.44
C GLU A 167 -4.82 15.37 3.95
N GLY A 168 -4.83 16.06 5.09
CA GLY A 168 -3.61 16.64 5.70
C GLY A 168 -2.55 15.59 6.02
N LEU A 169 -2.99 14.39 6.39
CA LEU A 169 -2.14 13.21 6.59
C LEU A 169 -1.25 12.93 5.36
N SER A 170 -1.74 13.14 4.14
CA SER A 170 -0.96 12.92 2.92
C SER A 170 0.26 13.82 2.86
N GLN A 171 0.16 15.08 3.31
CA GLN A 171 1.28 16.01 3.31
C GLN A 171 2.36 15.59 4.31
N GLU A 172 1.96 15.06 5.46
CA GLU A 172 2.90 14.48 6.42
C GLU A 172 3.67 13.31 5.81
N ALA A 173 2.97 12.40 5.14
CA ALA A 173 3.56 11.24 4.46
C ALA A 173 4.48 11.64 3.30
N ILE A 174 4.03 12.55 2.43
CA ILE A 174 4.78 13.08 1.29
C ILE A 174 6.08 13.75 1.76
N GLY A 175 5.99 14.60 2.79
CA GLY A 175 7.16 15.27 3.38
C GLY A 175 8.14 14.27 4.00
N LEU A 176 7.65 13.27 4.74
CA LEU A 176 8.49 12.25 5.35
C LEU A 176 9.20 11.38 4.30
N ALA A 177 8.47 10.86 3.31
CA ALA A 177 9.03 10.00 2.27
C ALA A 177 10.06 10.72 1.40
N GLY A 178 9.82 12.00 1.09
CA GLY A 178 10.73 12.85 0.32
C GLY A 178 12.02 13.15 1.08
N MET A 179 11.90 13.57 2.35
CA MET A 179 13.05 13.76 3.26
C MET A 179 13.87 12.48 3.40
N GLN A 180 13.18 11.35 3.54
CA GLN A 180 13.80 10.04 3.63
C GLN A 180 14.29 9.52 2.27
N ARG A 181 14.03 10.16 1.13
CA ARG A 181 14.44 9.69 -0.21
C ARG A 181 14.06 8.21 -0.49
N LEU A 182 12.82 7.83 -0.18
CA LEU A 182 12.32 6.46 -0.35
C LEU A 182 12.13 6.09 -1.83
N SER A 183 13.23 5.84 -2.54
CA SER A 183 13.27 5.56 -4.00
C SER A 183 12.46 4.35 -4.49
N ARG A 184 11.95 3.53 -3.58
CA ARG A 184 11.13 2.35 -3.88
C ARG A 184 9.64 2.56 -3.64
N LEU A 185 9.25 3.77 -3.25
CA LEU A 185 7.85 4.18 -3.17
C LEU A 185 7.44 4.85 -4.48
N ILE A 186 6.45 4.27 -5.15
CA ILE A 186 5.85 4.80 -6.37
C ILE A 186 4.37 5.00 -6.13
N VAL A 187 3.91 6.24 -6.27
CA VAL A 187 2.50 6.62 -6.16
C VAL A 187 1.96 6.85 -7.56
N LEU A 188 0.88 6.16 -7.89
CA LEU A 188 0.07 6.33 -9.09
C LEU A 188 -1.14 7.15 -8.64
N TRP A 189 -1.16 8.43 -8.98
CA TRP A 189 -2.30 9.29 -8.70
C TRP A 189 -3.29 9.16 -9.85
N ASP A 190 -4.50 8.73 -9.52
CA ASP A 190 -5.67 8.80 -10.37
C ASP A 190 -6.12 10.27 -10.49
N ASP A 191 -5.55 10.98 -11.47
CA ASP A 191 -5.81 12.40 -11.77
C ASP A 191 -7.03 12.47 -12.69
N ASN A 192 -8.23 12.36 -12.11
CA ASN A 192 -9.49 12.24 -12.86
C ASN A 192 -10.43 13.44 -12.73
N ASP A 193 -10.00 14.48 -12.01
CA ASP A 193 -10.73 15.73 -11.72
C ASP A 193 -12.05 15.59 -10.95
N ILE A 194 -12.39 14.42 -10.41
CA ILE A 194 -13.71 14.15 -9.80
C ILE A 194 -13.62 13.67 -8.35
N SER A 195 -14.39 14.31 -7.49
CA SER A 195 -14.73 13.86 -6.14
C SER A 195 -16.23 13.52 -6.03
N ILE A 196 -16.69 13.21 -4.81
CA ILE A 196 -18.12 12.94 -4.54
C ILE A 196 -19.00 14.13 -4.92
N ASP A 197 -18.56 15.35 -4.60
CA ASP A 197 -19.37 16.56 -4.80
C ASP A 197 -19.36 17.07 -6.25
N GLY A 198 -18.55 16.47 -7.13
CA GLY A 198 -18.35 16.95 -8.50
C GLY A 198 -16.90 17.16 -8.85
N ASN A 199 -16.68 18.10 -9.77
CA ASN A 199 -15.34 18.52 -10.16
C ASN A 199 -14.53 19.00 -8.94
N ILE A 200 -13.28 18.57 -8.82
CA ILE A 200 -12.43 18.91 -7.67
C ILE A 200 -12.24 20.43 -7.47
N ALA A 201 -12.35 21.23 -8.54
CA ALA A 201 -12.25 22.69 -8.48
C ALA A 201 -13.31 23.36 -7.59
N LEU A 202 -14.35 22.62 -7.17
CA LEU A 202 -15.32 23.09 -6.18
C LEU A 202 -14.71 23.29 -4.78
N SER A 203 -13.67 22.53 -4.43
CA SER A 203 -13.11 22.52 -3.07
C SER A 203 -11.59 22.41 -2.98
N ASP A 204 -10.88 22.15 -4.09
CA ASP A 204 -9.42 22.15 -4.15
C ASP A 204 -8.91 22.81 -5.43
N MET A 205 -7.80 23.54 -5.30
CA MET A 205 -7.06 24.13 -6.42
C MET A 205 -5.55 23.90 -6.29
N THR A 206 -5.15 22.98 -5.41
CA THR A 206 -3.76 22.68 -5.11
C THR A 206 -3.08 22.06 -6.33
N ASP A 207 -1.95 22.63 -6.75
CA ASP A 207 -1.07 21.98 -7.73
C ASP A 207 -0.34 20.81 -7.04
N GLN A 208 -0.95 19.63 -7.12
CA GLN A 208 -0.44 18.41 -6.51
C GLN A 208 0.95 18.06 -7.06
N LYS A 209 1.20 18.26 -8.36
CA LYS A 209 2.50 18.02 -8.99
C LYS A 209 3.59 18.88 -8.36
N ARG A 210 3.36 20.19 -8.22
CA ARG A 210 4.29 21.10 -7.54
C ARG A 210 4.45 20.79 -6.05
N ARG A 211 3.37 20.40 -5.35
CA ARG A 211 3.43 20.01 -3.93
C ARG A 211 4.37 18.82 -3.69
N PHE A 212 4.28 17.80 -4.55
CA PHE A 212 5.20 16.64 -4.52
C PHE A 212 6.64 17.04 -4.87
N GLN A 213 6.84 17.84 -5.94
CA GLN A 213 8.16 18.34 -6.33
C GLN A 213 8.83 19.13 -5.19
N ALA A 214 8.09 20.05 -4.55
CA ALA A 214 8.55 20.84 -3.42
C ALA A 214 8.93 19.96 -2.21
N SER A 215 8.30 18.79 -2.08
CA SER A 215 8.60 17.81 -1.04
C SER A 215 9.73 16.82 -1.44
N GLY A 216 10.43 17.07 -2.55
CA GLY A 216 11.60 16.28 -2.95
C GLY A 216 11.29 15.00 -3.74
N TRP A 217 10.10 14.90 -4.35
CA TRP A 217 9.72 13.77 -5.19
C TRP A 217 10.13 13.96 -6.65
N GLU A 218 10.33 12.84 -7.36
CA GLU A 218 10.21 12.83 -8.83
C GLU A 218 8.73 12.87 -9.19
N VAL A 219 8.35 13.72 -10.14
CA VAL A 219 6.97 13.80 -10.64
C VAL A 219 6.98 13.51 -12.13
N LEU A 220 6.20 12.52 -12.52
CA LEU A 220 5.97 12.09 -13.89
C LEU A 220 4.48 12.22 -14.21
N GLU A 221 4.17 12.20 -15.49
CA GLU A 221 2.81 12.26 -16.01
C GLU A 221 2.68 11.20 -17.11
N CYS A 222 1.49 10.64 -17.24
CA CYS A 222 1.10 9.82 -18.38
C CYS A 222 -0.39 9.97 -18.69
N ASP A 223 -0.75 9.71 -19.94
CA ASP A 223 -2.12 9.38 -20.31
C ASP A 223 -2.47 8.02 -19.67
N GLY A 224 -3.40 8.04 -18.72
CA GLY A 224 -3.80 6.86 -17.94
C GLY A 224 -4.59 5.82 -18.73
N HIS A 225 -4.87 6.07 -20.02
CA HIS A 225 -5.49 5.12 -20.95
C HIS A 225 -4.55 4.69 -22.09
N ASP A 226 -3.31 5.17 -22.11
CA ASP A 226 -2.29 4.75 -23.07
C ASP A 226 -1.32 3.75 -22.42
N PRO A 227 -1.37 2.45 -22.76
CA PRO A 227 -0.54 1.43 -22.12
C PRO A 227 0.97 1.62 -22.37
N GLU A 228 1.37 2.25 -23.47
CA GLU A 228 2.78 2.53 -23.76
C GLU A 228 3.28 3.72 -22.92
N ASP A 229 2.46 4.74 -22.76
CA ASP A 229 2.82 5.92 -21.98
C ASP A 229 2.89 5.60 -20.47
N ILE A 230 1.97 4.76 -19.98
CA ILE A 230 2.00 4.22 -18.61
C ILE A 230 3.27 3.40 -18.40
N ASP A 231 3.62 2.51 -19.34
CA ASP A 231 4.82 1.67 -19.26
C ASP A 231 6.09 2.52 -19.25
N ARG A 232 6.15 3.57 -20.09
CA ARG A 232 7.24 4.56 -20.10
C ARG A 232 7.40 5.21 -18.73
N ALA A 233 6.30 5.70 -18.14
CA ALA A 233 6.34 6.38 -16.84
C ALA A 233 6.79 5.45 -15.72
N LEU A 234 6.25 4.23 -15.64
CA LEU A 234 6.65 3.22 -14.64
C LEU A 234 8.12 2.80 -14.79
N ASN A 235 8.60 2.60 -16.02
CA ASN A 235 10.02 2.31 -16.29
C ASN A 235 10.94 3.45 -15.82
N LYS A 236 10.54 4.71 -16.00
CA LYS A 236 11.30 5.86 -15.51
C LYS A 236 11.25 5.95 -13.99
N ALA A 237 10.09 5.74 -13.37
CA ALA A 237 9.91 5.78 -11.91
C ALA A 237 10.83 4.78 -11.19
N ARG A 238 10.92 3.53 -11.69
CA ARG A 238 11.78 2.48 -11.09
C ARG A 238 13.28 2.78 -11.14
N LYS A 239 13.70 3.73 -11.97
CA LYS A 239 15.10 4.20 -12.09
C LYS A 239 15.39 5.42 -11.22
N SER A 240 14.36 6.03 -10.62
CA SER A 240 14.50 7.21 -9.77
C SER A 240 15.29 6.90 -8.51
N LYS A 241 16.03 7.90 -8.03
CA LYS A 241 16.69 7.88 -6.70
C LYS A 241 15.84 8.56 -5.62
N ARG A 242 14.63 8.99 -5.98
CA ARG A 242 13.66 9.70 -5.13
C ARG A 242 12.35 8.92 -5.14
N PRO A 243 11.49 9.05 -4.11
CA PRO A 243 10.12 8.57 -4.24
C PRO A 243 9.47 9.26 -5.45
N THR A 244 8.62 8.54 -6.18
CA THR A 244 8.07 9.00 -7.46
C THR A 244 6.56 9.04 -7.42
N MET A 245 5.99 10.14 -7.91
CA MET A 245 4.56 10.28 -8.19
C MET A 245 4.39 10.25 -9.72
N ILE A 246 3.46 9.44 -10.22
CA ILE A 246 3.01 9.46 -11.61
C ILE A 246 1.56 9.94 -11.62
N ALA A 247 1.31 11.10 -12.23
CA ALA A 247 -0.02 11.63 -12.47
C ALA A 247 -0.58 10.87 -13.68
N CYS A 248 -1.47 9.92 -13.41
CA CYS A 248 -2.14 9.16 -14.44
C CYS A 248 -3.42 9.89 -14.79
N LYS A 249 -3.46 10.58 -15.93
CA LYS A 249 -4.65 11.30 -16.36
C LYS A 249 -5.70 10.30 -16.83
N THR A 250 -6.79 10.13 -16.08
CA THR A 250 -7.86 9.18 -16.42
C THR A 250 -9.21 9.87 -16.55
N VAL A 251 -10.21 9.11 -17.01
CA VAL A 251 -11.63 9.48 -16.93
C VAL A 251 -12.32 8.54 -15.94
N ILE A 252 -12.91 9.08 -14.87
CA ILE A 252 -13.70 8.26 -13.94
C ILE A 252 -14.87 7.60 -14.68
N GLY A 253 -15.09 6.31 -14.47
CA GLY A 253 -16.14 5.57 -15.18
C GLY A 253 -15.90 5.44 -16.69
N PHE A 254 -14.65 5.57 -17.15
CA PHE A 254 -14.25 5.47 -18.57
C PHE A 254 -15.04 4.37 -19.29
N GLY A 255 -15.80 4.74 -20.32
CA GLY A 255 -16.64 3.83 -21.10
C GLY A 255 -18.13 3.81 -20.74
N ALA A 256 -18.54 4.36 -19.60
CA ALA A 256 -19.94 4.58 -19.24
C ALA A 256 -20.49 5.81 -19.99
N PRO A 257 -21.26 5.66 -21.08
CA PRO A 257 -21.51 6.76 -22.02
C PRO A 257 -22.21 7.98 -21.42
N SER A 258 -23.12 7.79 -20.45
CA SER A 258 -23.84 8.89 -19.81
C SER A 258 -23.23 9.31 -18.46
N LYS A 259 -22.37 8.48 -17.86
CA LYS A 259 -21.82 8.71 -16.51
C LYS A 259 -20.33 9.02 -16.44
N GLN A 260 -19.53 8.64 -17.44
CA GLN A 260 -18.08 8.85 -17.41
C GLN A 260 -17.73 10.34 -17.24
N GLY A 261 -16.66 10.64 -16.49
CA GLY A 261 -16.23 12.01 -16.20
C GLY A 261 -17.15 12.78 -15.25
N THR A 262 -18.10 12.13 -14.57
CA THR A 262 -19.04 12.77 -13.65
C THR A 262 -19.01 12.15 -12.26
N ALA A 263 -19.45 12.92 -11.26
CA ALA A 263 -19.65 12.42 -9.89
C ALA A 263 -20.62 11.23 -9.80
N SER A 264 -21.54 11.10 -10.77
CA SER A 264 -22.53 10.02 -10.78
C SER A 264 -21.91 8.63 -11.00
N ALA A 265 -20.70 8.56 -11.55
CA ALA A 265 -19.93 7.32 -11.66
C ALA A 265 -19.18 6.96 -10.35
N HIS A 266 -19.10 7.87 -9.37
CA HIS A 266 -18.24 7.69 -8.21
C HIS A 266 -18.73 6.60 -7.26
N GLY A 267 -19.91 6.76 -6.65
CA GLY A 267 -20.35 5.98 -5.48
C GLY A 267 -21.70 5.28 -5.59
N SER A 268 -22.23 5.13 -6.80
CA SER A 268 -23.47 4.41 -7.05
C SER A 268 -23.31 3.38 -8.17
N PRO A 269 -24.10 2.28 -8.15
CA PRO A 269 -24.23 1.40 -9.30
C PRO A 269 -24.56 2.17 -10.58
N LEU A 270 -24.07 1.66 -11.71
CA LEU A 270 -24.32 2.28 -13.01
C LEU A 270 -25.80 2.19 -13.41
N GLY A 271 -26.50 1.11 -13.04
CA GLY A 271 -27.84 0.81 -13.52
C GLY A 271 -27.79 0.00 -14.81
N GLN A 272 -28.84 -0.78 -15.06
CA GLN A 272 -28.85 -1.78 -16.14
C GLN A 272 -28.66 -1.14 -17.53
N ASP A 273 -29.40 -0.08 -17.84
CA ASP A 273 -29.32 0.59 -19.14
C ASP A 273 -27.90 1.12 -19.43
N GLU A 274 -27.24 1.68 -18.42
CA GLU A 274 -25.87 2.18 -18.54
C GLU A 274 -24.86 1.04 -18.67
N ILE A 275 -25.07 -0.09 -17.97
CA ILE A 275 -24.24 -1.28 -18.11
C ILE A 275 -24.34 -1.85 -19.52
N ASP A 276 -25.54 -1.94 -20.08
CA ASP A 276 -25.75 -2.46 -21.43
C ASP A 276 -25.09 -1.54 -22.47
N ALA A 277 -25.21 -0.22 -22.30
CA ALA A 277 -24.52 0.77 -23.14
C ALA A 277 -23.00 0.69 -23.01
N THR A 278 -22.48 0.52 -21.78
CA THR A 278 -21.05 0.35 -21.50
C THR A 278 -20.50 -0.92 -22.15
N ARG A 279 -21.22 -2.04 -22.05
CA ARG A 279 -20.88 -3.30 -22.73
C ARG A 279 -20.83 -3.13 -24.24
N ALA A 280 -21.80 -2.43 -24.82
CA ALA A 280 -21.80 -2.12 -26.25
C ALA A 280 -20.58 -1.30 -26.67
N ALA A 281 -20.22 -0.26 -25.90
CA ALA A 281 -19.03 0.55 -26.15
C ALA A 281 -17.74 -0.27 -26.10
N TYR A 282 -17.63 -1.23 -25.17
CA TYR A 282 -16.49 -2.13 -25.10
C TYR A 282 -16.50 -3.25 -26.15
N GLY A 283 -17.62 -3.52 -26.82
CA GLY A 283 -17.79 -4.76 -27.60
C GLY A 283 -17.83 -6.01 -26.72
N TRP A 284 -18.27 -5.89 -25.46
CA TRP A 284 -18.31 -6.98 -24.50
C TRP A 284 -19.69 -7.66 -24.48
N HIS A 285 -19.80 -8.84 -25.11
CA HIS A 285 -21.07 -9.54 -25.29
C HIS A 285 -21.37 -10.63 -24.25
N HIS A 286 -20.50 -10.82 -23.25
CA HIS A 286 -20.66 -11.87 -22.24
C HIS A 286 -21.61 -11.45 -21.12
N ALA A 287 -22.18 -12.45 -20.44
CA ALA A 287 -23.10 -12.25 -19.32
C ALA A 287 -22.38 -11.63 -18.09
N PRO A 288 -23.12 -11.14 -17.08
CA PRO A 288 -22.52 -10.69 -15.83
C PRO A 288 -21.66 -11.77 -15.18
N PHE A 289 -20.47 -11.38 -14.70
CA PHE A 289 -19.46 -12.28 -14.11
C PHE A 289 -18.91 -13.38 -15.05
N ASP A 290 -19.20 -13.32 -16.36
CA ASP A 290 -18.64 -14.23 -17.36
C ASP A 290 -17.42 -13.58 -18.02
N VAL A 291 -16.23 -14.04 -17.63
CA VAL A 291 -14.96 -13.61 -18.21
C VAL A 291 -14.50 -14.68 -19.20
N PRO A 292 -14.28 -14.34 -20.48
CA PRO A 292 -13.79 -15.29 -21.48
C PRO A 292 -12.56 -16.05 -21.03
N GLY A 293 -12.52 -17.35 -21.34
CA GLY A 293 -11.43 -18.24 -20.94
C GLY A 293 -10.05 -17.74 -21.41
N SER A 294 -9.96 -17.22 -22.63
CA SER A 294 -8.72 -16.63 -23.17
C SER A 294 -8.21 -15.44 -22.36
N ILE A 295 -9.10 -14.53 -21.95
CA ILE A 295 -8.75 -13.36 -21.15
C ILE A 295 -8.36 -13.79 -19.73
N LEU A 296 -9.10 -14.72 -19.13
CA LEU A 296 -8.77 -15.27 -17.82
C LEU A 296 -7.40 -15.97 -17.85
N ASP A 297 -7.13 -16.79 -18.86
CA ASP A 297 -5.85 -17.48 -19.03
C ASP A 297 -4.68 -16.50 -19.16
N ALA A 298 -4.86 -15.41 -19.92
CA ALA A 298 -3.87 -14.34 -20.02
C ALA A 298 -3.54 -13.73 -18.65
N TRP A 299 -4.55 -13.43 -17.84
CA TRP A 299 -4.34 -12.94 -16.47
C TRP A 299 -3.72 -13.99 -15.52
N ARG A 300 -4.08 -15.27 -15.68
CA ARG A 300 -3.47 -16.39 -14.92
C ARG A 300 -2.00 -16.59 -15.29
N ILE A 301 -1.59 -16.29 -16.52
CA ILE A 301 -0.18 -16.25 -16.93
C ILE A 301 0.55 -15.13 -16.19
N ILE A 302 -0.04 -13.92 -16.14
CA ILE A 302 0.53 -12.78 -15.40
C ILE A 302 0.74 -13.15 -13.92
N GLY A 303 -0.25 -13.74 -13.26
CA GLY A 303 -0.18 -14.09 -11.84
C GLY A 303 0.85 -15.19 -11.50
N ARG A 304 1.13 -16.10 -12.45
CA ARG A 304 2.13 -17.18 -12.27
C ARG A 304 3.55 -16.77 -12.62
N ARG A 305 3.74 -15.66 -13.34
CA ARG A 305 5.06 -15.18 -13.80
C ARG A 305 6.07 -15.02 -12.66
N GLY A 306 5.61 -14.65 -11.46
CA GLY A 306 6.48 -14.49 -10.30
C GLY A 306 7.16 -15.76 -9.80
N GLY A 307 6.69 -16.95 -10.20
CA GLY A 307 7.25 -18.23 -9.75
C GLY A 307 8.76 -18.35 -10.01
N GLU A 308 9.23 -17.91 -11.18
CA GLU A 308 10.67 -17.91 -11.49
C GLU A 308 11.44 -16.88 -10.65
N ALA A 309 10.87 -15.68 -10.44
CA ALA A 309 11.50 -14.66 -9.60
C ALA A 309 11.61 -15.10 -8.13
N ARG A 310 10.57 -15.77 -7.61
CA ARG A 310 10.54 -16.36 -6.27
C ARG A 310 11.52 -17.53 -6.14
N LYS A 311 11.57 -18.45 -7.11
CA LYS A 311 12.55 -19.55 -7.15
C LYS A 311 13.98 -19.02 -7.17
N ALA A 312 14.26 -18.00 -7.97
CA ALA A 312 15.55 -17.32 -7.98
C ALA A 312 15.84 -16.64 -6.63
N TRP A 313 14.83 -16.06 -5.97
CA TRP A 313 14.96 -15.50 -4.63
C TRP A 313 15.30 -16.57 -3.59
N LEU A 314 14.66 -17.74 -3.62
CA LEU A 314 14.99 -18.87 -2.74
C LEU A 314 16.45 -19.29 -2.90
N GLY A 315 16.94 -19.37 -4.14
CA GLY A 315 18.35 -19.64 -4.42
C GLY A 315 19.29 -18.59 -3.82
N ARG A 316 18.97 -17.29 -3.93
CA ARG A 316 19.75 -16.22 -3.29
C ARG A 316 19.66 -16.26 -1.77
N PHE A 317 18.49 -16.53 -1.21
CA PHE A 317 18.27 -16.62 0.23
C PHE A 317 19.09 -17.76 0.85
N ALA A 318 19.16 -18.91 0.18
CA ALA A 318 19.97 -20.05 0.61
C ALA A 318 21.48 -19.75 0.71
N THR A 319 21.97 -18.68 0.07
CA THR A 319 23.39 -18.25 0.17
C THR A 319 23.70 -17.51 1.48
N LEU A 320 22.70 -17.10 2.26
CA LEU A 320 22.92 -16.54 3.59
C LEU A 320 23.42 -17.63 4.55
N SER A 321 24.17 -17.23 5.59
CA SER A 321 24.51 -18.16 6.68
C SER A 321 23.24 -18.70 7.36
N ALA A 322 23.31 -19.92 7.90
CA ALA A 322 22.19 -20.53 8.62
C ALA A 322 21.63 -19.61 9.72
N SER A 323 22.51 -18.95 10.48
CA SER A 323 22.13 -17.98 11.51
C SER A 323 21.32 -16.79 10.97
N ARG A 324 21.67 -16.27 9.79
CA ARG A 324 20.96 -15.16 9.14
C ARG A 324 19.63 -15.61 8.55
N GLN A 325 19.55 -16.83 8.02
CA GLN A 325 18.29 -17.41 7.55
C GLN A 325 17.31 -17.62 8.72
N THR A 326 17.78 -18.21 9.83
CA THR A 326 16.98 -18.38 11.05
C THR A 326 16.48 -17.03 11.59
N ASP A 327 17.37 -16.04 11.65
CA ASP A 327 17.01 -14.71 12.14
C ASP A 327 16.00 -14.00 11.22
N PHE A 328 16.19 -14.07 9.89
CA PHE A 328 15.24 -13.53 8.91
C PHE A 328 13.86 -14.19 9.04
N ASN A 329 13.81 -15.52 9.04
CA ASN A 329 12.53 -16.25 9.15
C ASN A 329 11.82 -15.94 10.47
N ARG A 330 12.58 -15.84 11.58
CA ARG A 330 12.05 -15.47 12.89
C ARG A 330 11.39 -14.09 12.87
N ILE A 331 12.07 -13.06 12.34
CA ILE A 331 11.50 -11.70 12.34
C ILE A 331 10.30 -11.59 11.38
N MET A 332 10.35 -12.27 10.23
CA MET A 332 9.25 -12.26 9.26
C MET A 332 8.01 -12.97 9.81
N SER A 333 8.19 -14.01 10.63
CA SER A 333 7.08 -14.69 11.33
C SER A 333 6.66 -14.01 12.64
N GLY A 334 7.20 -12.83 12.97
CA GLY A 334 6.91 -12.11 14.21
C GLY A 334 7.50 -12.70 15.49
N GLY A 335 8.36 -13.73 15.37
CA GLY A 335 8.92 -14.48 16.49
C GLY A 335 9.81 -13.67 17.42
N ALA A 336 9.65 -13.85 18.74
CA ALA A 336 10.43 -13.15 19.75
C ALA A 336 11.91 -13.59 19.77
N HIS A 337 12.82 -12.64 20.03
CA HIS A 337 14.23 -12.96 20.20
C HIS A 337 14.46 -13.74 21.52
N LYS A 338 15.20 -14.85 21.48
CA LYS A 338 15.41 -15.74 22.65
C LYS A 338 15.96 -15.06 23.91
N ARG A 339 16.72 -13.97 23.73
CA ARG A 339 17.29 -13.18 24.85
C ARG A 339 16.31 -12.17 25.48
N LEU A 340 15.14 -11.93 24.88
CA LEU A 340 14.20 -10.92 25.37
C LEU A 340 13.69 -11.25 26.78
N ILE A 341 13.22 -12.47 27.01
CA ILE A 341 12.66 -12.90 28.30
C ILE A 341 13.71 -12.79 29.44
N PRO A 342 14.94 -13.34 29.29
CA PRO A 342 15.97 -13.19 30.32
C PRO A 342 16.30 -11.73 30.66
N VAL A 343 16.41 -10.87 29.65
CA VAL A 343 16.76 -9.44 29.84
C VAL A 343 15.64 -8.70 30.56
N VAL A 344 14.38 -8.90 30.16
CA VAL A 344 13.22 -8.31 30.85
C VAL A 344 13.12 -8.82 32.30
N ARG A 345 13.38 -10.10 32.55
CA ARG A 345 13.38 -10.67 33.91
C ARG A 345 14.47 -10.06 34.79
N ALA A 346 15.67 -9.86 34.24
CA ALA A 346 16.77 -9.22 34.96
C ALA A 346 16.43 -7.77 35.30
N LEU A 347 15.87 -7.00 34.35
CA LEU A 347 15.41 -5.63 34.59
C LEU A 347 14.37 -5.59 35.71
N LYS A 348 13.33 -6.44 35.65
CA LYS A 348 12.31 -6.53 36.70
C LYS A 348 12.91 -6.82 38.08
N LYS A 349 13.84 -7.79 38.17
CA LYS A 349 14.52 -8.13 39.43
C LYS A 349 15.29 -6.93 40.00
N ASN A 350 16.03 -6.22 39.17
CA ASN A 350 16.80 -5.04 39.59
C ASN A 350 15.87 -3.92 40.06
N LEU A 351 14.83 -3.60 39.29
CA LEU A 351 13.84 -2.57 39.65
C LEU A 351 13.10 -2.89 40.96
N SER A 352 12.74 -4.16 41.20
CA SER A 352 12.11 -4.58 42.46
C SER A 352 13.04 -4.46 43.67
N LYS A 353 14.36 -4.62 43.46
CA LYS A 353 15.37 -4.49 44.51
C LYS A 353 15.71 -3.02 44.82
N GLU A 354 15.95 -2.23 43.78
CA GLU A 354 16.43 -0.85 43.91
C GLU A 354 15.30 0.15 44.18
N GLN A 355 14.08 -0.16 43.73
CA GLN A 355 12.88 0.68 43.86
C GLN A 355 13.14 2.16 43.50
N PRO A 356 13.71 2.44 42.30
CA PRO A 356 14.06 3.80 41.94
C PRO A 356 12.80 4.67 41.80
N LYS A 357 12.88 5.91 42.29
CA LYS A 357 11.82 6.91 42.12
C LYS A 357 12.02 7.67 40.81
N VAL A 358 11.36 7.21 39.75
CA VAL A 358 11.46 7.80 38.41
C VAL A 358 10.08 8.03 37.81
N ALA A 359 9.96 9.02 36.91
CA ALA A 359 8.76 9.19 36.11
C ALA A 359 8.54 7.97 35.19
N THR A 360 7.28 7.64 34.87
CA THR A 360 6.95 6.48 34.02
C THR A 360 7.56 6.56 32.63
N ARG A 361 7.74 7.76 32.04
CA ARG A 361 8.51 7.95 30.80
C ARG A 361 9.98 7.51 30.91
N LYS A 362 10.61 7.74 32.07
CA LYS A 362 11.98 7.27 32.34
C LYS A 362 11.98 5.76 32.58
N ALA A 363 10.95 5.20 33.21
CA ALA A 363 10.80 3.75 33.30
C ALA A 363 10.60 3.08 31.92
N SER A 364 9.89 3.74 31.00
CA SER A 364 9.78 3.30 29.59
C SER A 364 11.14 3.28 28.90
N GLU A 365 11.93 4.35 29.05
CA GLU A 365 13.32 4.40 28.54
C GLU A 365 14.18 3.27 29.10
N MET A 366 14.12 2.99 30.41
CA MET A 366 14.85 1.88 31.03
C MET A 366 14.45 0.52 30.44
N ALA A 367 13.18 0.34 30.07
CA ALA A 367 12.74 -0.86 29.36
C ALA A 367 13.32 -0.92 27.94
N LEU A 368 13.30 0.21 27.22
CA LEU A 368 13.90 0.30 25.88
C LEU A 368 15.41 0.03 25.92
N GLU A 369 16.14 0.57 26.91
CA GLU A 369 17.59 0.36 27.10
C GLU A 369 17.93 -1.12 27.30
N ALA A 370 17.02 -1.89 27.89
CA ALA A 370 17.15 -3.33 28.02
C ALA A 370 16.78 -4.08 26.73
N ILE A 371 15.73 -3.65 26.03
CA ILE A 371 15.15 -4.36 24.87
C ILE A 371 15.96 -4.13 23.59
N ASN A 372 16.29 -2.87 23.28
CA ASN A 372 16.90 -2.47 22.00
C ASN A 372 18.24 -3.17 21.69
N PRO A 373 19.13 -3.47 22.66
CA PRO A 373 20.36 -4.20 22.40
C PRO A 373 20.17 -5.67 22.01
N VAL A 374 19.02 -6.28 22.32
CA VAL A 374 18.74 -7.69 22.01
C VAL A 374 17.70 -7.91 20.92
N VAL A 375 16.84 -6.93 20.66
CA VAL A 375 15.81 -6.96 19.62
C VAL A 375 16.23 -6.01 18.49
N ALA A 376 17.07 -6.50 17.58
CA ALA A 376 17.63 -5.70 16.49
C ALA A 376 16.59 -5.27 15.44
N GLU A 377 15.40 -5.89 15.45
CA GLU A 377 14.27 -5.50 14.61
C GLU A 377 13.42 -4.33 15.16
N THR A 378 13.74 -3.74 16.32
CA THR A 378 13.03 -2.52 16.76
C THR A 378 13.38 -1.32 15.88
N ILE A 379 12.38 -0.50 15.57
CA ILE A 379 12.56 0.81 14.93
C ILE A 379 11.79 1.83 15.77
N GLY A 380 12.53 2.63 16.52
CA GLY A 380 11.99 3.68 17.37
C GLY A 380 11.81 5.01 16.66
N GLY A 381 11.14 5.95 17.32
CA GLY A 381 11.15 7.34 16.91
C GLY A 381 10.33 8.23 17.83
N SER A 382 10.17 9.48 17.42
CA SER A 382 9.27 10.44 18.06
C SER A 382 8.85 11.53 17.08
N ALA A 383 7.63 12.05 17.27
CA ALA A 383 7.17 13.26 16.60
C ALA A 383 7.78 14.49 17.27
N ASP A 384 9.07 14.77 16.96
CA ASP A 384 9.86 15.92 17.45
C ASP A 384 10.05 16.05 18.98
N LEU A 385 9.65 15.03 19.74
CA LEU A 385 9.64 15.06 21.21
C LEU A 385 10.62 14.04 21.82
N THR A 386 11.72 13.73 21.12
CA THR A 386 12.69 12.68 21.52
C THR A 386 13.15 12.80 22.97
N GLY A 387 13.61 13.99 23.39
CA GLY A 387 14.10 14.22 24.76
C GLY A 387 13.00 14.36 25.82
N SER A 388 11.74 14.54 25.40
CA SER A 388 10.60 14.65 26.29
C SER A 388 9.94 13.29 26.55
N ASN A 389 9.91 12.44 25.52
CA ASN A 389 9.28 11.12 25.56
C ASN A 389 10.26 10.02 25.98
N ASN A 390 11.57 10.28 25.89
CA ASN A 390 12.64 9.33 26.20
C ASN A 390 12.58 8.03 25.37
N THR A 391 12.31 8.14 24.07
CA THR A 391 12.18 6.99 23.17
C THR A 391 13.49 6.57 22.49
N LYS A 392 14.55 7.39 22.57
CA LYS A 392 15.84 7.12 21.94
C LYS A 392 16.84 6.60 22.97
N THR A 393 17.22 5.33 22.85
CA THR A 393 18.28 4.75 23.69
C THR A 393 19.66 5.01 23.10
N PRO A 394 20.74 4.98 23.91
CA PRO A 394 22.10 5.31 23.44
C PRO A 394 22.63 4.41 22.31
N ASP A 395 22.16 3.16 22.22
CA ASP A 395 22.58 2.19 21.20
C ASP A 395 21.92 2.40 19.82
N LEU A 396 20.92 3.27 19.72
CA LEU A 396 20.22 3.52 18.46
C LEU A 396 20.90 4.59 17.61
N GLY A 397 21.42 4.16 16.45
CA GLY A 397 21.76 5.07 15.36
C GLY A 397 20.51 5.68 14.70
N ILE A 398 20.65 6.86 14.11
CA ILE A 398 19.58 7.53 13.36
C ILE A 398 19.33 6.84 12.02
N PHE A 399 18.07 6.54 11.71
CA PHE A 399 17.62 6.08 10.41
C PHE A 399 17.28 7.29 9.53
N ASP A 400 18.08 7.49 8.49
CA ASP A 400 17.88 8.56 7.51
C ASP A 400 18.40 8.14 6.13
N SER A 401 18.33 9.05 5.15
CA SER A 401 18.77 8.81 3.77
C SER A 401 20.25 8.47 3.60
N THR A 402 21.07 8.75 4.62
CA THR A 402 22.51 8.47 4.66
C THR A 402 22.86 7.24 5.52
N ASN A 403 22.00 6.89 6.48
CA ASN A 403 22.19 5.74 7.36
C ASN A 403 20.94 4.85 7.46
N ARG A 404 20.85 3.84 6.58
CA ARG A 404 19.77 2.83 6.62
C ARG A 404 19.94 1.75 7.67
N LYS A 405 21.06 1.72 8.39
CA LYS A 405 21.29 0.79 9.51
C LYS A 405 20.79 1.34 10.85
N GLY A 406 20.49 2.65 10.90
CA GLY A 406 19.86 3.25 12.05
C GLY A 406 18.51 2.62 12.39
N ARG A 407 18.09 2.81 13.63
CA ARG A 407 16.84 2.27 14.18
C ARG A 407 16.03 3.32 14.93
N TYR A 408 16.36 4.61 14.74
CA TYR A 408 15.62 5.73 15.31
C TYR A 408 15.25 6.75 14.23
N ILE A 409 13.95 6.99 14.04
CA ILE A 409 13.42 7.91 13.05
C ILE A 409 13.00 9.22 13.73
N HIS A 410 13.45 10.34 13.18
CA HIS A 410 12.89 11.65 13.48
C HIS A 410 11.73 11.93 12.52
N TYR A 411 10.50 11.81 13.02
CA TYR A 411 9.30 12.00 12.19
C TYR A 411 8.98 13.48 11.91
N GLY A 412 9.50 14.40 12.73
CA GLY A 412 9.06 15.80 12.79
C GLY A 412 7.69 15.92 13.47
N ILE A 413 7.06 17.08 13.41
CA ILE A 413 5.74 17.36 14.00
C ILE A 413 4.66 16.76 13.09
N ARG A 414 4.53 15.43 13.13
CA ARG A 414 3.75 14.61 12.20
C ARG A 414 3.17 13.39 12.91
N GLU A 415 2.33 13.61 13.92
CA GLU A 415 1.78 12.54 14.75
C GLU A 415 0.99 11.51 13.94
N HIS A 416 0.15 11.98 13.01
CA HIS A 416 -0.70 11.09 12.21
C HIS A 416 0.14 10.31 11.18
N GLY A 417 1.05 10.99 10.49
CA GLY A 417 2.00 10.39 9.56
C GLY A 417 2.97 9.42 10.24
N MET A 418 3.45 9.73 11.44
CA MET A 418 4.24 8.82 12.26
C MET A 418 3.46 7.55 12.56
N ALA A 419 2.25 7.67 13.12
CA ALA A 419 1.45 6.52 13.49
C ALA A 419 1.07 5.66 12.27
N ALA A 420 0.70 6.29 11.15
CA ALA A 420 0.35 5.58 9.92
C ALA A 420 1.57 4.89 9.27
N ALA A 421 2.75 5.50 9.29
CA ALA A 421 3.99 4.86 8.83
C ALA A 421 4.38 3.69 9.75
N MET A 422 4.19 3.81 11.06
CA MET A 422 4.40 2.71 12.01
C MET A 422 3.43 1.54 11.75
N VAL A 423 2.16 1.82 11.44
CA VAL A 423 1.21 0.79 10.99
C VAL A 423 1.71 0.09 9.73
N GLY A 424 2.19 0.84 8.74
CA GLY A 424 2.76 0.26 7.51
C GLY A 424 4.01 -0.61 7.76
N MET A 425 4.89 -0.19 8.67
CA MET A 425 6.04 -1.00 9.09
C MET A 425 5.62 -2.31 9.75
N ALA A 426 4.60 -2.28 10.62
CA ALA A 426 4.08 -3.47 11.27
C ALA A 426 3.44 -4.45 10.26
N LEU A 427 2.69 -3.93 9.30
CA LEU A 427 2.06 -4.72 8.22
C LEU A 427 3.08 -5.35 7.27
N HIS A 428 4.16 -4.63 6.94
CA HIS A 428 5.24 -5.19 6.13
C HIS A 428 5.84 -6.45 6.78
N GLY A 429 5.94 -6.46 8.11
CA GLY A 429 6.61 -7.50 8.88
C GLY A 429 8.13 -7.34 8.92
N GLY A 430 8.80 -8.14 9.75
CA GLY A 430 10.26 -8.11 9.92
C GLY A 430 10.81 -6.97 10.78
N VAL A 431 10.00 -5.96 11.12
CA VAL A 431 10.36 -4.86 12.02
C VAL A 431 9.31 -4.67 13.12
N LYS A 432 9.71 -4.07 14.25
CA LYS A 432 8.85 -3.77 15.40
C LYS A 432 8.88 -2.26 15.68
N PRO A 433 7.95 -1.51 15.08
CA PRO A 433 7.94 -0.06 15.19
C PRO A 433 7.45 0.38 16.57
N TYR A 434 8.12 1.40 17.13
CA TYR A 434 7.61 2.12 18.29
C TYR A 434 7.84 3.62 18.17
N GLY A 435 6.99 4.42 18.82
CA GLY A 435 6.98 5.87 18.66
C GLY A 435 6.50 6.60 19.91
N GLY A 436 6.70 7.92 19.93
CA GLY A 436 6.26 8.76 21.04
C GLY A 436 5.85 10.15 20.59
N THR A 437 4.74 10.62 21.16
CA THR A 437 4.31 12.02 21.22
C THR A 437 3.66 12.26 22.60
N PHE A 438 3.27 13.49 22.92
CA PHE A 438 2.47 13.73 24.12
C PHE A 438 1.07 13.12 24.00
N LEU A 439 0.55 12.61 25.11
CA LEU A 439 -0.74 11.89 25.11
C LEU A 439 -1.89 12.72 24.53
N CYS A 440 -1.93 14.03 24.78
CA CYS A 440 -2.93 14.93 24.21
C CYS A 440 -2.89 14.99 22.67
N PHE A 441 -1.73 14.75 22.04
CA PHE A 441 -1.61 14.76 20.57
C PHE A 441 -1.96 13.41 19.93
N THR A 442 -2.36 12.41 20.72
CA THR A 442 -2.98 11.20 20.16
C THR A 442 -4.27 11.51 19.41
N ASP A 443 -4.92 12.64 19.70
CA ASP A 443 -6.07 13.14 18.93
C ASP A 443 -5.73 13.39 17.45
N TYR A 444 -4.51 13.87 17.15
CA TYR A 444 -4.04 14.02 15.77
C TYR A 444 -3.82 12.67 15.07
N ALA A 445 -3.33 11.66 15.80
CA ALA A 445 -3.01 10.35 15.24
C ALA A 445 -4.15 9.32 15.30
N ARG A 446 -5.32 9.71 15.79
CA ARG A 446 -6.38 8.79 16.24
C ARG A 446 -6.87 7.85 15.14
N GLY A 447 -6.95 8.33 13.90
CA GLY A 447 -7.33 7.50 12.75
C GLY A 447 -6.38 6.33 12.52
N ALA A 448 -5.07 6.56 12.60
CA ALA A 448 -4.06 5.51 12.42
C ALA A 448 -4.02 4.54 13.62
N ILE A 449 -4.18 5.05 14.86
CA ILE A 449 -4.28 4.21 16.07
C ILE A 449 -5.48 3.26 15.95
N ARG A 450 -6.64 3.77 15.51
CA ARG A 450 -7.83 2.94 15.27
C ARG A 450 -7.58 1.85 14.23
N LEU A 451 -6.93 2.19 13.12
CA LEU A 451 -6.61 1.21 12.08
C LEU A 451 -5.60 0.16 12.55
N SER A 452 -4.61 0.54 13.37
CA SER A 452 -3.71 -0.41 14.02
C SER A 452 -4.48 -1.44 14.84
N ALA A 453 -5.44 -1.00 15.65
CA ALA A 453 -6.27 -1.87 16.47
C ALA A 453 -7.18 -2.76 15.62
N LEU A 454 -7.83 -2.19 14.60
CA LEU A 454 -8.72 -2.93 13.70
C LEU A 454 -7.99 -4.09 13.00
N MET A 455 -6.73 -3.89 12.62
CA MET A 455 -5.89 -4.91 11.96
C MET A 455 -5.14 -5.83 12.94
N GLY A 456 -5.31 -5.65 14.26
CA GLY A 456 -4.65 -6.47 15.29
C GLY A 456 -3.12 -6.29 15.34
N LEU A 457 -2.62 -5.10 14.99
CA LEU A 457 -1.18 -4.85 14.83
C LEU A 457 -0.51 -4.43 16.14
N PRO A 458 0.70 -4.94 16.45
CA PRO A 458 1.43 -4.65 17.68
C PRO A 458 2.29 -3.39 17.58
N VAL A 459 1.72 -2.27 17.11
CA VAL A 459 2.40 -0.97 17.08
C VAL A 459 2.51 -0.42 18.51
N THR A 460 3.69 0.06 18.92
CA THR A 460 3.97 0.47 20.31
C THR A 460 4.21 1.96 20.49
#